data_AF-A0A0B5AMH1-F1
#
_entry.id   AF-A0A0B5AMH1-F1
#
_cell.length_a   1.000
_cell.length_b   1.000
_cell.length_c   1.000
_cell.angle_alpha   90.00
_cell.angle_beta   90.00
_cell.angle_gamma   90.00
#
_symmetry.space_group_name_H-M   'P 1'
#
loop_
_entity.id
_entity.type
_entity.pdbx_description
1 polymer ?
#
loop_
_entity_poly.entity_id
_entity_poly.type
_entity_poly.pdbx_seq_one_letter_code
_entity_poly.pdbx_strand_id
1 'polypeptide(L)'
;MKKILVILGVVAVVVIGGIIAYNVMNEEPNVQVILDHTDNTYVLPECFEQDEPSNYIEQSDMERAVELNYQPGGSCTESAVSGE
;
A
#
# COMPACT_ATOMS: atom_id res chain seq x y z
N MET A 1 33.94 -26.46 18.58
CA MET A 1 33.79 -25.44 17.51
C MET A 1 32.69 -25.79 16.49
N LYS A 2 32.73 -26.95 15.81
CA LYS A 2 31.73 -27.32 14.78
C LYS A 2 30.27 -27.36 15.29
N LYS A 3 30.03 -27.89 16.50
CA LYS A 3 28.69 -27.89 17.14
C LYS A 3 28.19 -26.48 17.49
N ILE A 4 29.08 -25.58 17.88
CA ILE A 4 28.77 -24.18 18.21
C ILE A 4 28.36 -23.42 16.95
N LEU A 5 29.06 -23.64 15.83
CA LEU A 5 28.71 -23.08 14.52
C LEU A 5 27.35 -23.55 14.03
N VAL A 6 27.02 -24.83 14.22
CA VAL A 6 25.70 -25.37 13.84
C VAL A 6 24.59 -24.73 14.67
N ILE A 7 24.78 -24.60 15.99
CA ILE A 7 23.80 -23.95 16.87
C ILE A 7 23.60 -22.49 16.47
N LEU A 8 24.68 -21.74 16.23
CA LEU A 8 24.61 -20.35 15.77
C LEU A 8 23.87 -20.22 14.42
N GLY A 9 24.12 -21.13 13.48
CA GLY A 9 23.41 -21.15 12.21
C GLY A 9 21.91 -21.38 12.37
N VAL A 10 21.51 -22.33 13.22
CA VAL A 10 20.09 -22.60 13.50
C VAL A 10 19.42 -21.40 14.15
N VAL A 11 20.08 -20.78 15.15
CA VAL A 11 19.56 -19.58 15.80
C VAL A 11 19.40 -18.43 14.81
N ALA A 12 20.37 -18.21 13.92
CA ALA A 12 20.28 -17.17 12.89
C ALA A 12 19.08 -17.39 11.95
N VAL A 13 18.86 -18.64 11.49
CA VAL A 13 17.72 -18.97 10.63
C VAL A 13 16.39 -18.71 11.34
N VAL A 14 16.27 -19.10 12.63
CA VAL A 14 15.06 -18.87 13.42
C VAL A 14 14.79 -17.38 13.61
N VAL A 15 15.84 -16.59 13.90
CA VAL A 15 15.70 -15.14 14.07
C VAL A 15 15.29 -14.47 12.77
N ILE A 16 15.92 -14.80 11.65
CA ILE A 16 15.56 -14.26 10.33
C ILE A 16 14.13 -14.63 9.96
N GLY A 17 13.73 -15.89 10.15
CA GLY A 17 12.36 -16.34 9.92
C GLY A 17 11.34 -15.60 10.78
N GLY A 18 11.67 -15.35 12.05
CA GLY A 18 10.84 -14.58 12.97
C GLY A 18 10.64 -13.13 12.53
N ILE A 19 11.70 -12.47 12.04
CA ILE A 19 11.62 -11.10 11.52
C ILE A 19 10.73 -11.02 10.28
N ILE A 20 10.89 -11.96 9.34
CA ILE A 20 10.06 -12.00 8.12
C ILE A 20 8.59 -12.20 8.47
N ALA A 21 8.27 -13.15 9.34
CA ALA A 21 6.90 -13.42 9.76
C ALA A 21 6.28 -12.24 10.50
N TYR A 22 7.05 -11.54 11.34
CA TYR A 22 6.58 -10.35 12.04
C TYR A 22 6.19 -9.22 11.07
N ASN A 23 6.99 -8.98 10.03
CA ASN A 23 6.71 -7.91 9.07
C ASN A 23 5.43 -8.20 8.27
N VAL A 24 5.26 -9.44 7.78
CA VAL A 24 4.05 -9.83 7.00
C VAL A 24 2.77 -9.70 7.83
N MET A 25 2.82 -9.97 9.14
CA MET A 25 1.64 -9.87 10.00
C MET A 25 1.29 -8.42 10.39
N ASN A 26 2.22 -7.48 10.25
CA ASN A 26 2.05 -6.09 10.67
C ASN A 26 2.04 -5.11 9.49
N GLU A 27 1.87 -5.59 8.26
CA GLU A 27 1.53 -4.70 7.15
C GLU A 27 0.20 -4.00 7.47
N GLU A 28 0.24 -2.67 7.47
CA GLU A 28 -0.97 -1.86 7.61
C GLU A 28 -1.92 -2.17 6.44
N PRO A 29 -3.25 -2.18 6.67
CA PRO A 29 -4.19 -2.44 5.59
C PRO A 29 -4.02 -1.38 4.50
N ASN A 30 -3.64 -1.83 3.31
CA ASN A 30 -3.57 -0.99 2.11
C ASN A 30 -4.92 -0.28 1.90
N VAL A 31 -4.89 1.06 1.92
CA VAL A 31 -6.07 1.90 1.72
C VAL A 31 -6.59 1.70 0.30
N GLN A 32 -7.85 1.29 0.16
CA GLN A 32 -8.47 1.08 -1.16
C GLN A 32 -8.72 2.42 -1.86
N VAL A 33 -8.44 2.46 -3.16
CA VAL A 33 -8.66 3.62 -4.02
C VAL A 33 -9.19 3.19 -5.38
N ILE A 34 -9.66 4.15 -6.15
CA ILE A 34 -10.05 3.99 -7.54
C ILE A 34 -9.06 4.78 -8.38
N LEU A 35 -8.27 4.12 -9.22
CA LEU A 35 -7.35 4.76 -10.14
C LEU A 35 -8.12 5.23 -11.37
N ASP A 36 -7.91 6.47 -11.81
CA ASP A 36 -8.34 6.97 -13.11
C ASP A 36 -7.14 7.12 -14.02
N HIS A 37 -7.07 6.26 -15.04
CA HIS A 37 -5.95 6.21 -15.97
C HIS A 37 -6.04 7.26 -17.09
N THR A 38 -7.18 7.94 -17.24
CA THR A 38 -7.31 9.05 -18.20
C THR A 38 -6.52 10.25 -17.70
N ASP A 39 -6.75 10.63 -16.45
CA ASP A 39 -6.15 11.83 -15.84
C ASP A 39 -4.91 11.49 -14.98
N ASN A 40 -4.59 10.21 -14.81
CA ASN A 40 -3.52 9.70 -13.95
C ASN A 40 -3.69 10.17 -12.50
N THR A 41 -4.90 10.02 -11.99
CA THR A 41 -5.30 10.39 -10.64
C THR A 41 -5.82 9.17 -9.87
N TYR A 42 -5.94 9.30 -8.56
CA TYR A 42 -6.66 8.34 -7.73
C TYR A 42 -7.78 9.06 -6.99
N VAL A 43 -8.88 8.34 -6.76
CA VAL A 43 -10.07 8.83 -6.09
C VAL A 43 -10.39 7.91 -4.92
N LEU A 44 -10.71 8.48 -3.76
CA LEU A 44 -11.18 7.68 -2.63
C LEU A 44 -12.60 7.15 -2.90
N PRO A 45 -12.95 5.91 -2.50
CA PRO A 45 -14.27 5.35 -2.77
C PRO A 45 -15.44 6.23 -2.30
N GLU A 46 -15.29 6.91 -1.16
CA GLU A 46 -16.26 7.86 -0.61
C GLU A 46 -16.42 9.14 -1.44
N CYS A 47 -15.43 9.47 -2.27
CA CYS A 47 -15.39 10.67 -3.10
C CYS A 47 -15.78 10.42 -4.57
N PHE A 48 -16.06 9.17 -4.97
CA PHE A 48 -16.31 8.79 -6.37
C PHE A 48 -17.39 9.63 -7.06
N GLU A 49 -18.50 9.90 -6.37
CA GLU A 49 -19.60 10.70 -6.94
C GLU A 49 -19.26 12.19 -7.08
N GLN A 50 -18.31 12.70 -6.30
CA GLN A 50 -17.98 14.13 -6.21
C GLN A 50 -16.83 14.51 -7.13
N ASP A 51 -15.82 13.64 -7.19
CA ASP A 51 -14.64 13.85 -8.03
C ASP A 51 -14.85 13.35 -9.47
N GLU A 52 -15.97 12.66 -9.73
CA GLU A 52 -16.47 12.27 -11.06
C GLU A 52 -15.37 11.75 -12.02
N PRO A 53 -14.65 10.66 -11.65
CA PRO A 53 -13.57 10.15 -12.49
C PRO A 53 -14.10 9.67 -13.85
N SER A 54 -13.19 9.55 -14.80
CA SER A 54 -13.46 9.07 -16.15
C SER A 54 -13.97 7.62 -16.16
N ASN A 55 -14.30 7.11 -17.35
CA ASN A 55 -14.71 5.72 -17.51
C ASN A 55 -13.54 4.73 -17.61
N TYR A 56 -12.29 5.19 -17.54
CA TYR A 56 -11.10 4.33 -17.59
C TYR A 56 -10.51 4.15 -16.19
N ILE A 57 -11.25 3.41 -15.35
CA ILE A 57 -10.98 3.26 -13.92
C ILE A 57 -10.61 1.83 -13.50
N GLU A 58 -9.81 1.71 -12.44
CA GLU A 58 -9.40 0.45 -11.81
C GLU A 58 -9.53 0.56 -10.29
N GLN A 59 -10.20 -0.40 -9.63
CA GLN A 59 -10.18 -0.50 -8.18
C GLN A 59 -8.85 -1.11 -7.72
N SER A 60 -8.12 -0.41 -6.86
CA SER A 60 -6.77 -0.77 -6.42
C SER A 60 -6.53 -0.28 -4.98
N ASP A 61 -5.26 -0.13 -4.59
CA ASP A 61 -4.83 0.48 -3.34
C ASP A 61 -3.91 1.70 -3.50
N MET A 62 -3.72 2.42 -2.40
CA MET A 62 -2.83 3.58 -2.31
C MET A 62 -1.38 3.25 -2.65
N GLU A 63 -0.91 2.05 -2.33
CA GLU A 63 0.43 1.60 -2.70
C GLU A 63 0.61 1.68 -4.21
N ARG A 64 -0.34 1.13 -4.97
CA ARG A 64 -0.34 1.18 -6.43
C ARG A 64 -0.43 2.60 -6.98
N ALA A 65 -1.24 3.46 -6.36
CA ALA A 65 -1.34 4.87 -6.76
C ALA A 65 0.01 5.60 -6.60
N VAL A 66 0.74 5.34 -5.51
CA VAL A 66 2.08 5.88 -5.25
C VAL A 66 3.09 5.35 -6.24
N GLU A 67 3.10 4.04 -6.52
CA GLU A 67 3.99 3.44 -7.53
C GLU A 67 3.81 4.08 -8.91
N LEU A 68 2.57 4.39 -9.28
CA LEU A 68 2.21 5.01 -10.54
C LEU A 68 2.38 6.54 -10.55
N ASN A 69 2.71 7.14 -9.40
CA ASN A 69 2.77 8.59 -9.20
C ASN A 69 1.45 9.31 -9.55
N TYR A 70 0.33 8.68 -9.23
CA TYR A 70 -0.98 9.27 -9.44
C TYR A 70 -1.28 10.29 -8.34
N GLN A 71 -1.87 11.41 -8.73
CA GLN A 71 -2.25 12.48 -7.80
C GLN A 71 -3.69 12.31 -7.32
N PRO A 72 -4.09 12.92 -6.19
CA PRO A 72 -5.51 12.98 -5.82
C PRO A 72 -6.35 13.53 -6.97
N GLY A 73 -7.47 12.88 -7.28
CA GLY A 73 -8.41 13.34 -8.28
C GLY A 73 -9.49 14.16 -7.60
N GLY A 74 -9.55 15.47 -7.89
CA GLY A 74 -10.61 16.33 -7.39
C GLY A 74 -10.47 16.74 -5.93
N SER A 75 -11.33 17.68 -5.51
CA SER A 75 -11.21 18.33 -4.21
C SER A 75 -11.60 17.44 -3.03
N CYS A 76 -12.52 16.48 -3.21
CA CYS A 76 -12.91 15.60 -2.11
C CYS A 76 -11.74 14.71 -1.70
N THR A 77 -11.11 14.05 -2.69
CA THR A 77 -9.94 13.21 -2.44
C THR A 77 -8.75 14.04 -1.94
N GLU A 78 -8.51 15.24 -2.47
CA GLU A 78 -7.47 16.15 -1.96
C GLU A 78 -7.68 16.49 -0.47
N SER A 79 -8.89 16.90 -0.08
CA SER A 79 -9.21 17.26 1.31
C SER A 79 -9.13 16.08 2.28
N ALA A 80 -9.64 14.92 1.86
CA ALA A 80 -9.61 13.72 2.67
C ALA A 80 -8.18 13.24 2.95
N VAL A 81 -7.26 13.44 1.99
CA VAL A 81 -5.83 13.10 2.15
C VAL A 81 -5.06 14.18 2.92
N SER A 82 -5.41 15.46 2.78
CA SER A 82 -4.79 16.55 3.55
C SER A 82 -5.21 16.55 5.04
N GLY A 83 -6.24 15.78 5.39
CA GLY A 83 -6.74 15.65 6.77
C GLY A 83 -7.62 16.81 7.21
N GLU A 84 -8.33 17.44 6.26
CA GLU A 84 -9.31 18.51 6.49
C GLU A 84 -10.75 17.99 6.58
#